data_AF-A0A267DI27-F1
#
_entry.id   AF-A0A267DI27-F1
#
_cell.length_a   1.000
_cell.length_b   1.000
_cell.length_c   1.000
_cell.angle_alpha   90.00
_cell.angle_beta   90.00
_cell.angle_gamma   90.00
#
_symmetry.space_group_name_H-M   'P 1'
#
loop_
_entity.id
_entity.type
_entity.pdbx_description
1 polymer ?
#
loop_
_entity_poly.entity_id
_entity_poly.type
_entity_poly.pdbx_seq_one_letter_code
_entity_poly.pdbx_strand_id
1 'polypeptide(L)'
;MSFALLRPGILRSCSLGFTQPRCALQLKSKGIQYYWLDHPYEKLHAKPSFYDRPQYHLNENSKSITVEGNIAVGKGTFARHLADVLYLKYIPGVNDDNFFIDRNFEPGLDYRDYNKVLPKRLQFYTTEMLYTDKDPIKDGKPLYLQQNYYMYRCLDYWKGCGHLFNTGQGFVMNRSPFATYVFARAMAECGLLSSDARDWLQYYDKHVSSVLFRPHLIVYLRSPVSLSRRNLDKRAVPWESGITDKFLEVIKQVYESEYLDKATRFSEVTTIDVEDYDFNDENDVTYIAEQLCKIDLDQKHLSTDIDTKLIHWRQAMFNTDSKYFSRMRFSNTRVCIDRLFGIQVPDDMPEGGLTMAEAKRVVTLLKRDPRMHKWSVLNPWDGGSTLDVLLGRVRHNPLRRTYRYDEDTLKEMAMYRSFGYYSRTVEPVYAID
;
A
#
# COMPACT_ATOMS: atom_id res chain seq x y z
N MET A 1 61.13 -39.68 -29.42
CA MET A 1 59.93 -39.93 -28.58
C MET A 1 60.29 -39.54 -27.16
N SER A 2 59.91 -38.33 -26.75
CA SER A 2 60.22 -37.80 -25.42
C SER A 2 58.90 -37.40 -24.76
N PHE A 3 58.42 -38.24 -23.86
CA PHE A 3 57.29 -37.94 -22.99
C PHE A 3 57.77 -37.03 -21.86
N ALA A 4 57.30 -35.79 -21.83
CA ALA A 4 57.54 -34.86 -20.74
C ALA A 4 56.60 -35.17 -19.58
N LEU A 5 57.17 -35.60 -18.45
CA LEU A 5 56.50 -35.73 -17.16
C LEU A 5 56.18 -34.35 -16.59
N LEU A 6 54.88 -34.03 -16.47
CA LEU A 6 54.38 -32.86 -15.74
C LEU A 6 54.59 -33.05 -14.22
N ARG A 7 55.22 -32.06 -13.59
CA ARG A 7 55.39 -31.96 -12.12
C ARG A 7 54.02 -31.77 -11.44
N PRO A 8 53.82 -32.31 -10.22
CA PRO A 8 52.59 -32.08 -9.46
C PRO A 8 52.56 -30.64 -8.94
N GLY A 9 51.63 -29.84 -9.49
CA GLY A 9 51.33 -28.49 -9.04
C GLY A 9 50.56 -28.50 -7.73
N ILE A 10 51.05 -27.71 -6.79
CA ILE A 10 50.50 -27.46 -5.46
C ILE A 10 49.02 -27.09 -5.55
N LEU A 11 48.15 -27.93 -4.99
CA LEU A 11 46.76 -27.59 -4.66
C LEU A 11 46.80 -26.43 -3.65
N ARG A 12 46.66 -25.19 -4.13
CA ARG A 12 46.24 -24.09 -3.26
C ARG A 12 44.81 -24.41 -2.84
N SER A 13 44.64 -24.75 -1.58
CA SER A 13 43.34 -24.73 -0.94
C SER A 13 42.74 -23.34 -1.15
N CYS A 14 41.67 -23.27 -1.94
CA CYS A 14 40.72 -22.18 -1.79
C CYS A 14 40.19 -22.32 -0.37
N SER A 15 40.72 -21.53 0.55
CA SER A 15 39.98 -21.18 1.75
C SER A 15 38.65 -20.62 1.24
N LEU A 16 37.60 -21.43 1.39
CA LEU A 16 36.22 -20.97 1.42
C LEU A 16 36.17 -19.91 2.51
N GLY A 17 36.49 -18.67 2.13
CA GLY A 17 36.19 -17.51 2.93
C GLY A 17 34.69 -17.56 3.11
N PHE A 18 34.26 -17.81 4.34
CA PHE A 18 32.92 -17.44 4.79
C PHE A 18 32.77 -15.97 4.41
N THR A 19 32.07 -15.73 3.30
CA THR A 19 31.72 -14.39 2.88
C THR A 19 30.82 -13.88 3.99
N GLN A 20 31.27 -12.81 4.67
CA GLN A 20 30.42 -12.08 5.59
C GLN A 20 29.06 -11.82 4.92
N PRO A 21 27.94 -11.87 5.65
CA PRO A 21 26.63 -11.60 5.07
C PRO A 21 26.71 -10.25 4.34
N ARG A 22 26.54 -10.29 3.01
CA ARG A 22 26.60 -9.09 2.17
C ARG A 22 25.51 -8.14 2.69
N CYS A 23 25.95 -6.97 3.14
CA CYS A 23 25.12 -5.88 3.61
C CYS A 23 23.95 -5.63 2.65
N ALA A 24 22.71 -5.78 3.13
CA ALA A 24 21.52 -5.79 2.28
C ALA A 24 20.98 -4.40 1.92
N LEU A 25 21.41 -3.35 2.63
CA LEU A 25 20.97 -1.96 2.47
C LEU A 25 22.17 -1.03 2.68
N GLN A 26 22.27 0.06 1.94
CA GLN A 26 23.40 0.98 1.95
C GLN A 26 22.96 2.43 2.23
N LEU A 27 23.84 3.20 2.87
CA LEU A 27 23.63 4.64 3.06
C LEU A 27 23.84 5.40 1.74
N LYS A 28 23.16 6.55 1.58
CA LYS A 28 23.32 7.48 0.46
C LYS A 28 24.77 7.91 0.24
N SER A 29 25.53 8.05 1.32
CA SER A 29 26.95 8.42 1.31
C SER A 29 27.85 7.43 0.53
N LYS A 30 27.38 6.20 0.26
CA LYS A 30 28.09 5.22 -0.58
C LYS A 30 27.95 5.48 -2.09
N GLY A 31 27.28 6.56 -2.51
CA GLY A 31 27.23 7.00 -3.90
C GLY A 31 26.30 6.17 -4.79
N ILE A 32 25.16 5.74 -4.24
CA ILE A 32 24.17 4.91 -4.95
C ILE A 32 23.60 5.69 -6.13
N GLN A 33 23.55 5.05 -7.31
CA GLN A 33 22.93 5.62 -8.51
C GLN A 33 21.67 4.84 -8.87
N TYR A 34 20.62 5.56 -9.24
CA TYR A 34 19.35 4.99 -9.70
C TYR A 34 19.10 5.31 -11.16
N TYR A 35 18.31 4.43 -11.77
CA TYR A 35 17.83 4.61 -13.12
C TYR A 35 16.55 5.44 -13.12
N TRP A 36 16.54 6.53 -13.88
CA TRP A 36 15.38 7.41 -14.02
C TRP A 36 14.75 7.21 -15.38
N LEU A 37 13.43 7.06 -15.40
CA LEU A 37 12.64 6.98 -16.62
C LEU A 37 12.15 8.36 -17.01
N ASP A 38 12.23 8.70 -18.30
CA ASP A 38 11.74 9.97 -18.85
C ASP A 38 10.19 10.08 -18.85
N HIS A 39 9.48 8.96 -18.62
CA HIS A 39 8.04 8.88 -18.63
C HIS A 39 7.48 8.18 -17.37
N PRO A 40 6.29 8.59 -16.88
CA PRO A 40 5.68 7.99 -15.70
C PRO A 40 5.34 6.51 -15.96
N TYR A 41 5.87 5.63 -15.11
CA TYR A 41 5.67 4.17 -15.20
C TYR A 41 4.21 3.73 -15.00
N GLU A 42 3.34 4.61 -14.53
CA GLU A 42 1.90 4.38 -14.46
C GLU A 42 1.25 4.27 -15.85
N LYS A 43 1.90 4.80 -16.90
CA LYS A 43 1.46 4.74 -18.30
C LYS A 43 2.27 3.78 -19.16
N LEU A 44 3.18 3.00 -18.56
CA LEU A 44 3.98 2.00 -19.26
C LEU A 44 3.09 0.82 -19.67
N HIS A 45 2.31 1.01 -20.73
CA HIS A 45 1.71 -0.05 -21.52
C HIS A 45 2.83 -0.93 -22.07
N ALA A 46 3.18 -1.99 -21.35
CA ALA A 46 3.68 -3.28 -21.85
C ALA A 46 4.60 -3.27 -23.10
N LYS A 47 5.41 -2.23 -23.30
CA LYS A 47 6.55 -2.25 -24.22
C LYS A 47 7.83 -2.12 -23.42
N PRO A 48 8.15 -3.11 -22.57
CA PRO A 48 9.53 -3.29 -22.18
C PRO A 48 10.26 -3.73 -23.44
N SER A 49 10.97 -2.78 -24.02
CA SER A 49 12.06 -3.04 -24.94
C SER A 49 12.85 -4.25 -24.42
N PHE A 50 13.17 -5.23 -25.27
CA PHE A 50 14.08 -6.34 -24.92
C PHE A 50 15.38 -5.86 -24.24
N TYR A 51 15.73 -4.58 -24.44
CA TYR A 51 16.88 -3.86 -23.93
C TYR A 51 16.69 -3.24 -22.53
N ASP A 52 15.46 -2.92 -22.08
CA ASP A 52 15.20 -2.34 -20.74
C ASP A 52 14.66 -3.43 -19.79
N ARG A 53 15.57 -4.08 -19.06
CA ARG A 53 15.23 -5.15 -18.13
C ARG A 53 15.51 -4.75 -16.67
N PRO A 54 14.62 -5.12 -15.71
CA PRO A 54 14.71 -4.66 -14.32
C PRO A 54 15.99 -5.05 -13.59
N GLN A 55 16.65 -6.15 -13.95
CA GLN A 55 17.88 -6.58 -13.27
C GLN A 55 19.05 -5.62 -13.45
N TYR A 56 19.00 -4.69 -14.41
CA TYR A 56 20.00 -3.65 -14.58
C TYR A 56 19.80 -2.45 -13.63
N HIS A 57 18.59 -2.32 -13.09
CA HIS A 57 18.22 -1.21 -12.19
C HIS A 57 18.29 -1.63 -10.73
N LEU A 58 17.90 -2.87 -10.44
CA LEU A 58 17.82 -3.39 -9.08
C LEU A 58 19.19 -3.51 -8.41
N ASN A 59 19.29 -3.02 -7.18
CA ASN A 59 20.48 -3.02 -6.35
C ASN A 59 20.14 -3.39 -4.89
N GLU A 60 21.12 -3.32 -3.99
CA GLU A 60 20.96 -3.60 -2.57
C GLU A 60 19.80 -2.79 -1.97
N ASN A 61 19.68 -1.50 -2.33
CA ASN A 61 18.66 -0.58 -1.84
C ASN A 61 17.29 -0.73 -2.51
N SER A 62 17.09 -1.73 -3.38
CA SER A 62 15.77 -2.09 -3.91
C SER A 62 14.93 -2.82 -2.84
N LYS A 63 14.65 -2.13 -1.73
CA LYS A 63 13.95 -2.65 -0.55
C LYS A 63 12.72 -1.82 -0.23
N SER A 64 11.70 -2.49 0.30
CA SER A 64 10.48 -1.85 0.81
C SER A 64 10.51 -1.84 2.33
N ILE A 65 10.47 -0.65 2.91
CA ILE A 65 10.52 -0.42 4.35
C ILE A 65 9.23 0.27 4.76
N THR A 66 8.63 -0.16 5.86
CA THR A 66 7.41 0.47 6.40
C THR A 66 7.64 0.87 7.85
N VAL A 67 7.32 2.12 8.18
CA VAL A 67 7.39 2.63 9.55
C VAL A 67 6.01 2.52 10.19
N GLU A 68 5.95 1.75 11.26
CA GLU A 68 4.74 1.44 12.02
C GLU A 68 4.79 2.08 13.42
N GLY A 69 3.63 2.22 14.05
CA GLY A 69 3.53 2.78 15.41
C GLY A 69 2.26 3.59 15.65
N ASN A 70 2.09 3.96 16.92
CA ASN A 70 0.91 4.65 17.41
C ASN A 70 0.71 6.04 16.77
N ILE A 71 -0.44 6.67 16.99
CA ILE A 71 -0.73 8.04 16.51
C ILE A 71 0.23 9.03 17.18
N ALA A 72 0.66 10.07 16.46
CA ALA A 72 1.51 11.16 16.98
C ALA A 72 2.91 10.79 17.52
N VAL A 73 3.45 9.61 17.20
CA VAL A 73 4.80 9.17 17.65
C VAL A 73 5.97 9.67 16.77
N GLY A 74 5.72 10.57 15.80
CA GLY A 74 6.78 11.10 14.93
C GLY A 74 7.11 10.27 13.67
N LYS A 75 6.30 9.25 13.33
CA LYS A 75 6.52 8.38 12.14
C LYS A 75 6.78 9.12 10.84
N GLY A 76 6.03 10.21 10.59
CA GLY A 76 6.15 10.98 9.36
C GLY A 76 7.53 11.61 9.20
N THR A 77 8.05 12.19 10.29
CA THR A 77 9.40 12.79 10.34
C THR A 77 10.47 11.72 10.20
N PHE A 78 10.41 10.66 11.03
CA PHE A 78 11.37 9.56 10.99
C PHE A 78 11.43 8.89 9.62
N ALA A 79 10.29 8.52 9.05
CA ALA A 79 10.22 7.86 7.74
C ALA A 79 10.78 8.74 6.61
N ARG A 80 10.61 10.07 6.70
CA ARG A 80 11.16 11.01 5.71
C ARG A 80 12.68 11.10 5.82
N HIS A 81 13.22 11.28 7.02
CA HIS A 81 14.67 11.35 7.23
C HIS A 81 15.35 10.02 6.91
N LEU A 82 14.75 8.89 7.31
CA LEU A 82 15.24 7.56 6.99
C LEU A 82 15.31 7.32 5.47
N ALA A 83 14.28 7.77 4.74
CA ALA A 83 14.28 7.70 3.28
C ALA A 83 15.44 8.50 2.68
N ASP A 84 15.72 9.71 3.16
CA ASP A 84 16.81 10.53 2.63
C ASP A 84 18.19 9.92 2.94
N VAL A 85 18.43 9.50 4.18
CA VAL A 85 19.70 8.86 4.60
C VAL A 85 20.01 7.59 3.80
N LEU A 86 18.98 6.80 3.46
CA LEU A 86 19.11 5.58 2.67
C LEU A 86 18.95 5.79 1.15
N TYR A 87 18.73 7.04 0.73
CA TYR A 87 18.41 7.42 -0.65
C TYR A 87 17.19 6.69 -1.25
N LEU A 88 16.22 6.33 -0.43
CA LEU A 88 14.97 5.68 -0.84
C LEU A 88 13.87 6.71 -1.11
N LYS A 89 12.84 6.30 -1.85
CA LYS A 89 11.65 7.13 -2.04
C LYS A 89 10.82 7.19 -0.76
N TYR A 90 10.51 8.39 -0.29
CA TYR A 90 9.55 8.58 0.79
C TYR A 90 8.12 8.49 0.26
N ILE A 91 7.30 7.64 0.86
CA ILE A 91 5.85 7.56 0.63
C ILE A 91 5.15 8.06 1.89
N PRO A 92 4.47 9.22 1.83
CA PRO A 92 3.77 9.78 2.99
C PRO A 92 2.59 8.90 3.41
N GLY A 93 2.16 9.07 4.65
CA GLY A 93 0.97 8.39 5.16
C GLY A 93 -0.29 9.01 4.55
N VAL A 94 -1.27 8.17 4.24
CA VAL A 94 -2.58 8.61 3.74
C VAL A 94 -3.28 9.49 4.78
N ASN A 95 -3.96 10.54 4.30
CA ASN A 95 -4.83 11.45 5.04
C ASN A 95 -6.14 11.69 4.27
N ASP A 96 -7.06 12.47 4.85
CA ASP A 96 -8.37 12.79 4.24
C ASP A 96 -8.24 13.45 2.86
N ASP A 97 -7.22 14.29 2.65
CA ASP A 97 -7.01 15.00 1.39
C ASP A 97 -6.64 14.06 0.23
N ASN A 98 -6.04 12.89 0.52
CA ASN A 98 -5.68 11.92 -0.51
C ASN A 98 -6.89 11.43 -1.32
N PHE A 99 -8.07 11.36 -0.70
CA PHE A 99 -9.28 10.83 -1.35
C PHE A 99 -10.41 11.86 -1.50
N PHE A 100 -10.42 12.94 -0.71
CA PHE A 100 -11.42 13.99 -0.87
C PHE A 100 -11.02 15.13 -1.81
N ILE A 101 -9.73 15.30 -2.15
CA ILE A 101 -9.30 16.32 -3.11
C ILE A 101 -9.02 15.67 -4.46
N ASP A 102 -9.86 15.96 -5.44
CA ASP A 102 -9.63 15.54 -6.81
C ASP A 102 -8.68 16.50 -7.53
N ARG A 103 -7.45 16.03 -7.72
CA ARG A 103 -6.36 16.79 -8.34
C ARG A 103 -6.44 16.80 -9.88
N ASN A 104 -7.44 16.17 -10.48
CA ASN A 104 -7.67 16.27 -11.92
C ASN A 104 -8.38 17.58 -12.32
N PHE A 105 -8.86 18.35 -11.34
CA PHE A 105 -9.42 19.68 -11.53
C PHE A 105 -8.37 20.74 -11.22
N GLU A 106 -8.46 21.87 -11.94
CA GLU A 106 -7.60 23.04 -11.74
C GLU A 106 -8.48 24.26 -11.41
N PRO A 107 -8.48 24.77 -10.16
CA PRO A 107 -7.84 24.20 -8.98
C PRO A 107 -8.52 22.88 -8.53
N GLY A 108 -7.82 22.09 -7.70
CA GLY A 108 -8.33 20.80 -7.21
C GLY A 108 -9.72 20.90 -6.57
N LEU A 109 -10.58 19.93 -6.87
CA LEU A 109 -11.96 19.91 -6.37
C LEU A 109 -12.01 19.18 -5.03
N ASP A 110 -12.34 19.89 -3.96
CA ASP A 110 -12.58 19.29 -2.65
C ASP A 110 -14.04 18.84 -2.50
N TYR A 111 -14.27 17.54 -2.36
CA TYR A 111 -15.60 17.00 -2.17
C TYR A 111 -16.22 17.38 -0.82
N ARG A 112 -15.42 17.74 0.19
CA ARG A 112 -15.93 18.17 1.50
C ARG A 112 -16.65 19.51 1.44
N ASP A 113 -16.43 20.33 0.41
CA ASP A 113 -17.15 21.60 0.22
C ASP A 113 -18.66 21.40 0.13
N TYR A 114 -19.10 20.25 -0.40
CA TYR A 114 -20.51 19.90 -0.50
C TYR A 114 -21.14 19.54 0.86
N ASN A 115 -20.36 19.34 1.92
CA ASN A 115 -20.90 19.00 3.26
C ASN A 115 -21.84 20.09 3.80
N LYS A 116 -21.67 21.35 3.37
CA LYS A 116 -22.53 22.48 3.77
C LYS A 116 -23.98 22.37 3.27
N VAL A 117 -24.20 21.66 2.17
CA VAL A 117 -25.53 21.49 1.55
C VAL A 117 -26.08 20.07 1.70
N LEU A 118 -25.22 19.12 2.07
CA LEU A 118 -25.60 17.73 2.28
C LEU A 118 -26.16 17.53 3.70
N PRO A 119 -27.27 16.78 3.85
CA PRO A 119 -27.71 16.30 5.16
C PRO A 119 -26.60 15.50 5.85
N LYS A 120 -26.53 15.52 7.19
CA LYS A 120 -25.46 14.88 8.01
C LYS A 120 -25.07 13.48 7.51
N ARG A 121 -26.05 12.60 7.31
CA ARG A 121 -25.87 11.23 6.79
C ARG A 121 -25.16 11.16 5.43
N LEU A 122 -25.37 12.14 4.55
CA LEU A 122 -24.81 12.19 3.20
C LEU A 122 -23.46 12.91 3.13
N GLN A 123 -23.04 13.61 4.18
CA GLN A 123 -21.77 14.33 4.20
C GLN A 123 -20.59 13.38 3.99
N PHE A 124 -19.56 13.85 3.31
CA PHE A 124 -18.28 13.18 3.20
C PHE A 124 -17.63 13.10 4.58
N TYR A 125 -17.56 11.88 5.12
CA TYR A 125 -17.22 11.62 6.51
C TYR A 125 -15.71 11.70 6.71
N THR A 126 -15.26 12.63 7.54
CA THR A 126 -13.83 12.93 7.76
C THR A 126 -13.31 12.29 9.05
N THR A 127 -11.99 12.30 9.20
CA THR A 127 -11.32 11.88 10.44
C THR A 127 -11.66 12.80 11.61
N GLU A 128 -11.86 14.08 11.35
CA GLU A 128 -12.39 15.01 12.35
C GLU A 128 -13.77 14.56 12.84
N MET A 129 -14.71 14.29 11.91
CA MET A 129 -16.06 13.83 12.27
C MET A 129 -16.01 12.54 13.10
N LEU A 130 -15.13 11.60 12.76
CA LEU A 130 -14.94 10.34 13.50
C LEU A 130 -14.66 10.55 15.00
N TYR A 131 -13.82 11.54 15.35
CA TYR A 131 -13.42 11.78 16.73
C TYR A 131 -14.29 12.81 17.46
N THR A 132 -15.11 13.57 16.74
CA THR A 132 -16.01 14.58 17.34
C THR A 132 -17.47 14.14 17.44
N ASP A 133 -17.93 13.20 16.61
CA ASP A 133 -19.31 12.72 16.65
C ASP A 133 -19.60 11.93 17.93
N LYS A 134 -20.77 12.16 18.51
CA LYS A 134 -21.20 11.48 19.76
C LYS A 134 -21.42 9.99 19.58
N ASP A 135 -21.91 9.59 18.41
CA ASP A 135 -22.17 8.20 18.04
C ASP A 135 -21.74 7.98 16.58
N PRO A 136 -20.44 7.70 16.34
CA PRO A 136 -19.90 7.53 14.99
C PRO A 136 -20.49 6.30 14.28
N ILE A 137 -20.95 5.29 15.01
CA ILE A 137 -21.55 4.07 14.44
C ILE A 137 -22.92 4.38 13.84
N LYS A 138 -23.76 5.13 14.58
CA LYS A 138 -25.12 5.45 14.14
C LYS A 138 -25.19 6.62 13.17
N ASP A 139 -24.49 7.71 13.48
CA ASP A 139 -24.60 8.97 12.73
C ASP A 139 -23.53 9.09 11.64
N GLY A 140 -22.45 8.33 11.76
CA GLY A 140 -21.26 8.44 10.93
C GLY A 140 -21.11 7.33 9.90
N LYS A 141 -19.92 7.29 9.28
CA LYS A 141 -19.51 6.24 8.34
C LYS A 141 -18.06 5.78 8.62
N PRO A 142 -17.77 5.27 9.83
CA PRO A 142 -16.42 4.91 10.25
C PRO A 142 -15.84 3.79 9.40
N LEU A 143 -16.66 2.80 9.00
CA LEU A 143 -16.23 1.71 8.13
C LEU A 143 -15.81 2.22 6.75
N TYR A 144 -16.63 3.06 6.11
CA TYR A 144 -16.29 3.71 4.85
C TYR A 144 -14.97 4.48 4.94
N LEU A 145 -14.75 5.25 6.01
CA LEU A 145 -13.53 6.02 6.20
C LEU A 145 -12.31 5.10 6.30
N GLN A 146 -12.37 4.07 7.14
CA GLN A 146 -11.28 3.10 7.29
C GLN A 146 -10.99 2.32 6.01
N GLN A 147 -12.04 1.95 5.26
CA GLN A 147 -11.87 1.30 3.96
C GLN A 147 -11.15 2.22 2.96
N ASN A 148 -11.49 3.52 2.91
CA ASN A 148 -10.78 4.49 2.05
C ASN A 148 -9.30 4.60 2.44
N TYR A 149 -9.00 4.75 3.73
CA TYR A 149 -7.61 4.73 4.21
C TYR A 149 -6.87 3.47 3.78
N TYR A 150 -7.50 2.30 3.90
CA TYR A 150 -6.89 1.04 3.51
C TYR A 150 -6.65 0.94 2.01
N MET A 151 -7.65 1.27 1.18
CA MET A 151 -7.53 1.25 -0.28
C MET A 151 -6.38 2.12 -0.77
N TYR A 152 -6.28 3.37 -0.28
CA TYR A 152 -5.22 4.28 -0.68
C TYR A 152 -3.84 3.82 -0.17
N ARG A 153 -3.75 3.22 1.03
CA ARG A 153 -2.49 2.60 1.48
C ARG A 153 -2.07 1.45 0.58
N CYS A 154 -3.01 0.61 0.14
CA CYS A 154 -2.73 -0.46 -0.81
C CYS A 154 -2.25 0.07 -2.16
N LEU A 155 -2.90 1.13 -2.68
CA LEU A 155 -2.52 1.76 -3.94
C LEU A 155 -1.14 2.41 -3.86
N ASP A 156 -0.86 3.19 -2.80
CA ASP A 156 0.44 3.83 -2.61
C ASP A 156 1.55 2.79 -2.44
N TYR A 157 1.29 1.72 -1.68
CA TYR A 157 2.23 0.62 -1.54
C TYR A 157 2.47 -0.11 -2.87
N TRP A 158 1.42 -0.34 -3.67
CA TRP A 158 1.53 -0.94 -5.01
C TRP A 158 2.36 -0.06 -5.95
N LYS A 159 2.08 1.24 -5.98
CA LYS A 159 2.85 2.24 -6.74
C LYS A 159 4.30 2.31 -6.28
N GLY A 160 4.56 2.14 -4.97
CA GLY A 160 5.89 2.00 -4.40
C GLY A 160 6.64 0.78 -4.93
N CYS A 161 6.00 -0.38 -4.96
CA CYS A 161 6.57 -1.59 -5.58
C CYS A 161 6.82 -1.38 -7.09
N GLY A 162 5.90 -0.73 -7.79
CA GLY A 162 6.06 -0.36 -9.20
C GLY A 162 7.29 0.55 -9.41
N HIS A 163 7.46 1.57 -8.58
CA HIS A 163 8.64 2.45 -8.56
C HIS A 163 9.93 1.65 -8.38
N LEU A 164 9.95 0.76 -7.39
CA LEU A 164 11.09 -0.10 -7.06
C LEU A 164 11.51 -0.97 -8.25
N PHE A 165 10.59 -1.69 -8.88
CA PHE A 165 10.92 -2.57 -10.01
C PHE A 165 11.27 -1.82 -11.30
N ASN A 166 10.87 -0.56 -11.44
CA ASN A 166 11.19 0.25 -12.63
C ASN A 166 12.49 1.05 -12.49
N THR A 167 12.83 1.53 -11.29
CA THR A 167 13.97 2.46 -11.07
C THR A 167 15.12 1.83 -10.28
N GLY A 168 14.87 0.73 -9.58
CA GLY A 168 15.79 0.17 -8.58
C GLY A 168 15.76 0.89 -7.23
N GLN A 169 15.13 2.06 -7.13
CA GLN A 169 15.03 2.79 -5.88
C GLN A 169 13.95 2.17 -5.00
N GLY A 170 14.36 1.65 -3.84
CA GLY A 170 13.42 1.22 -2.80
C GLY A 170 12.61 2.36 -2.21
N PHE A 171 11.78 2.07 -1.22
CA PHE A 171 10.92 3.08 -0.61
C PHE A 171 10.75 2.87 0.89
N VAL A 172 10.51 3.98 1.59
CA VAL A 172 10.08 4.01 2.99
C VAL A 172 8.66 4.57 3.03
N MET A 173 7.72 3.79 3.56
CA MET A 173 6.32 4.19 3.68
C MET A 173 5.92 4.44 5.13
N ASN A 174 5.23 5.55 5.40
CA ASN A 174 4.61 5.81 6.70
C ASN A 174 3.27 5.07 6.80
N ARG A 175 3.23 4.01 7.61
CA ARG A 175 2.15 3.01 7.76
C ARG A 175 1.88 2.18 6.52
N SER A 176 2.01 0.87 6.69
CA SER A 176 1.67 -0.12 5.69
C SER A 176 0.16 -0.38 5.63
N PRO A 177 -0.34 -0.99 4.53
CA PRO A 177 -1.70 -1.52 4.49
C PRO A 177 -1.90 -2.66 5.50
N PHE A 178 -0.86 -3.41 5.84
CA PHE A 178 -0.95 -4.62 6.66
C PHE A 178 -1.30 -4.38 8.13
N ALA A 179 -1.06 -3.18 8.65
CA ALA A 179 -1.40 -2.81 10.02
C ALA A 179 -2.83 -2.25 10.17
N THR A 180 -3.64 -2.27 9.12
CA THR A 180 -5.00 -1.68 9.13
C THR A 180 -5.92 -2.40 10.11
N TYR A 181 -5.80 -3.72 10.27
CA TYR A 181 -6.62 -4.45 11.23
C TYR A 181 -6.36 -4.01 12.68
N VAL A 182 -5.16 -3.51 13.00
CA VAL A 182 -4.84 -2.98 14.34
C VAL A 182 -5.77 -1.81 14.67
N PHE A 183 -5.96 -0.91 13.69
CA PHE A 183 -6.89 0.21 13.81
C PHE A 183 -8.35 -0.27 13.89
N ALA A 184 -8.75 -1.21 13.04
CA ALA A 184 -10.13 -1.74 13.05
C ALA A 184 -10.48 -2.37 14.41
N ARG A 185 -9.55 -3.14 15.01
CA ARG A 185 -9.74 -3.71 16.35
C ARG A 185 -9.83 -2.65 17.43
N ALA A 186 -8.90 -1.70 17.44
CA ALA A 186 -8.91 -0.62 18.43
C ALA A 186 -10.17 0.25 18.34
N MET A 187 -10.65 0.51 17.11
CA MET A 187 -11.89 1.27 16.90
C MET A 187 -13.11 0.52 17.44
N ALA A 188 -13.19 -0.79 17.21
CA ALA A 188 -14.29 -1.59 17.75
C ALA A 188 -14.28 -1.64 19.28
N GLU A 189 -13.12 -1.86 19.90
CA GLU A 189 -13.00 -1.90 21.38
C GLU A 189 -13.25 -0.54 22.06
N CYS A 190 -13.17 0.55 21.30
CA CYS A 190 -13.46 1.91 21.75
C CYS A 190 -14.85 2.42 21.34
N GLY A 191 -15.68 1.59 20.70
CA GLY A 191 -17.03 1.98 20.28
C GLY A 191 -17.07 2.98 19.11
N LEU A 192 -15.99 3.07 18.33
CA LEU A 192 -15.89 3.90 17.12
C LEU A 192 -16.34 3.17 15.84
N LEU A 193 -16.44 1.84 15.91
CA LEU A 193 -16.77 0.93 14.81
C LEU A 193 -17.56 -0.26 15.37
N SER A 194 -18.56 -0.78 14.66
CA SER A 194 -19.22 -2.02 15.11
C SER A 194 -18.32 -3.26 15.00
N SER A 195 -18.68 -4.33 15.72
CA SER A 195 -18.01 -5.63 15.60
C SER A 195 -18.11 -6.21 14.20
N ASP A 196 -19.26 -6.03 13.55
CA ASP A 196 -19.52 -6.58 12.22
C ASP A 196 -18.67 -5.84 11.18
N ALA A 197 -18.54 -4.52 11.32
CA ALA A 197 -17.67 -3.71 10.49
C ALA A 197 -16.17 -4.06 10.69
N ARG A 198 -15.74 -4.36 11.93
CA ARG A 198 -14.40 -4.87 12.21
C ARG A 198 -14.14 -6.20 11.50
N ASP A 199 -15.08 -7.14 11.60
CA ASP A 199 -14.95 -8.47 11.01
C ASP A 199 -14.94 -8.41 9.48
N TRP A 200 -15.76 -7.51 8.91
CA TRP A 200 -15.72 -7.21 7.49
C TRP A 200 -14.37 -6.63 7.06
N LEU A 201 -13.78 -5.68 7.80
CA LEU A 201 -12.46 -5.13 7.46
C LEU A 201 -11.37 -6.21 7.54
N GLN A 202 -11.46 -7.12 8.50
CA GLN A 202 -10.52 -8.24 8.60
C GLN A 202 -10.65 -9.22 7.43
N TYR A 203 -11.88 -9.51 7.02
CA TYR A 203 -12.16 -10.29 5.82
C TYR A 203 -11.59 -9.59 4.57
N TYR A 204 -11.91 -8.30 4.39
CA TYR A 204 -11.43 -7.49 3.27
C TYR A 204 -9.90 -7.44 3.22
N ASP A 205 -9.22 -7.27 4.37
CA ASP A 205 -7.76 -7.28 4.44
C ASP A 205 -7.15 -8.62 4.00
N LYS A 206 -7.71 -9.76 4.42
CA LYS A 206 -7.24 -11.08 3.94
C LYS A 206 -7.34 -11.20 2.42
N HIS A 207 -8.42 -10.69 1.83
CA HIS A 207 -8.64 -10.74 0.39
C HIS A 207 -7.70 -9.83 -0.41
N VAL A 208 -7.45 -8.61 0.07
CA VAL A 208 -6.60 -7.62 -0.60
C VAL A 208 -5.11 -7.88 -0.33
N SER A 209 -4.72 -8.16 0.92
CA SER A 209 -3.31 -8.35 1.28
C SER A 209 -2.64 -9.53 0.55
N SER A 210 -3.41 -10.53 0.11
CA SER A 210 -2.91 -11.67 -0.69
C SER A 210 -2.25 -11.27 -2.02
N VAL A 211 -2.61 -10.11 -2.60
CA VAL A 211 -1.97 -9.63 -3.83
C VAL A 211 -0.76 -8.73 -3.57
N LEU A 212 -0.51 -8.34 -2.31
CA LEU A 212 0.59 -7.45 -1.93
C LEU A 212 1.80 -8.24 -1.44
N PHE A 213 2.99 -7.74 -1.75
CA PHE A 213 4.22 -8.27 -1.13
C PHE A 213 4.36 -7.68 0.26
N ARG A 214 4.55 -8.53 1.29
CA ARG A 214 4.88 -8.08 2.64
C ARG A 214 6.18 -7.26 2.60
N PRO A 215 6.37 -6.19 3.38
CA PRO A 215 7.57 -5.36 3.30
C PRO A 215 8.83 -6.16 3.63
N HIS A 216 10.00 -5.69 3.17
CA HIS A 216 11.26 -6.30 3.57
C HIS A 216 11.52 -6.08 5.06
N LEU A 217 11.29 -4.84 5.51
CA LEU A 217 11.53 -4.40 6.88
C LEU A 217 10.36 -3.58 7.41
N ILE A 218 9.91 -3.92 8.62
CA ILE A 218 8.96 -3.16 9.41
C ILE A 218 9.72 -2.54 10.56
N VAL A 219 9.77 -1.21 10.61
CA VAL A 219 10.34 -0.45 11.73
C VAL A 219 9.19 -0.02 12.63
N TYR A 220 9.02 -0.68 13.77
CA TYR A 220 8.00 -0.32 14.76
C TYR A 220 8.56 0.70 15.75
N LEU A 221 7.93 1.87 15.82
CA LEU A 221 8.28 2.92 16.77
C LEU A 221 7.50 2.71 18.08
N ARG A 222 8.15 2.08 19.06
CA ARG A 222 7.59 1.85 20.39
C ARG A 222 7.66 3.14 21.19
N SER A 223 6.54 3.50 21.80
CA SER A 223 6.47 4.68 22.66
C SER A 223 5.39 4.50 23.73
N PRO A 224 5.53 5.18 24.89
CA PRO A 224 4.45 5.28 25.85
C PRO A 224 3.32 6.16 25.31
N VAL A 225 2.07 5.87 25.71
CA VAL A 225 0.90 6.66 25.30
C VAL A 225 1.01 8.13 25.72
N SER A 226 1.69 8.41 26.84
CA SER A 226 1.96 9.77 27.32
C SER A 226 2.75 10.64 26.32
N LEU A 227 3.63 10.03 25.51
CA LEU A 227 4.36 10.74 24.46
C LEU A 227 3.41 11.13 23.32
N SER A 228 2.59 10.17 22.86
CA SER A 228 1.56 10.41 21.84
C SER A 228 0.59 11.51 22.27
N ARG A 229 0.14 11.49 23.53
CA ARG A 229 -0.73 12.53 24.11
C ARG A 229 -0.07 13.90 24.09
N ARG A 230 1.16 14.02 24.62
CA ARG A 230 1.92 15.29 24.57
C ARG A 230 2.07 15.82 23.15
N ASN A 231 2.31 14.96 22.17
CA ASN A 231 2.48 15.36 20.78
C ASN A 231 1.16 15.73 20.09
N LEU A 232 0.04 15.13 20.49
CA LEU A 232 -1.31 15.57 20.09
C LEU A 232 -1.57 16.98 20.63
N ASP A 233 -1.33 17.20 21.92
CA ASP A 233 -1.58 18.48 22.59
C ASP A 233 -0.71 19.60 22.00
N LYS A 234 0.58 19.31 21.72
CA LYS A 234 1.51 20.25 21.06
C LYS A 234 1.06 20.67 19.65
N ARG A 235 0.37 19.79 18.91
CA ARG A 235 -0.14 20.13 17.57
C ARG A 235 -1.34 21.08 17.61
N ALA A 236 -1.99 21.19 18.77
CA ALA A 236 -3.09 22.12 19.03
C ALA A 236 -4.25 22.03 18.02
N VAL A 237 -4.55 20.82 17.53
CA VAL A 237 -5.67 20.58 16.60
C VAL A 237 -6.94 20.31 17.41
N PRO A 238 -8.00 21.13 17.31
CA PRO A 238 -9.15 21.06 18.22
C PRO A 238 -9.85 19.70 18.28
N TRP A 239 -10.03 19.02 17.15
CA TRP A 239 -10.72 17.73 17.10
C TRP A 239 -9.86 16.55 17.56
N GLU A 240 -8.53 16.69 17.60
CA GLU A 240 -7.63 15.62 18.05
C GLU A 240 -7.77 15.34 19.56
N SER A 241 -8.36 16.25 20.33
CA SER A 241 -8.72 15.99 21.74
C SER A 241 -9.75 14.86 21.90
N GLY A 242 -10.52 14.56 20.85
CA GLY A 242 -11.45 13.42 20.82
C GLY A 242 -10.76 12.05 20.73
N ILE A 243 -9.47 12.01 20.38
CA ILE A 243 -8.68 10.78 20.39
C ILE A 243 -8.40 10.41 21.85
N THR A 244 -9.03 9.35 22.35
CA THR A 244 -8.94 8.96 23.78
C THR A 244 -7.65 8.21 24.13
N ASP A 245 -7.19 8.30 25.39
CA ASP A 245 -6.03 7.54 25.86
C ASP A 245 -6.28 6.03 25.78
N LYS A 246 -7.51 5.60 26.08
CA LYS A 246 -7.95 4.20 25.91
C LYS A 246 -7.69 3.73 24.47
N PHE A 247 -8.07 4.53 23.47
CA PHE A 247 -7.85 4.17 22.07
C PHE A 247 -6.37 4.03 21.72
N LEU A 248 -5.52 4.95 22.20
CA LEU A 248 -4.08 4.87 22.00
C LEU A 248 -3.48 3.64 22.69
N GLU A 249 -3.92 3.29 23.90
CA GLU A 249 -3.43 2.11 24.62
C GLU A 249 -3.83 0.82 23.91
N VAL A 250 -5.08 0.71 23.44
CA VAL A 250 -5.53 -0.47 22.68
C VAL A 250 -4.73 -0.62 21.37
N ILE A 251 -4.45 0.48 20.65
CA ILE A 251 -3.59 0.42 19.46
C ILE A 251 -2.22 -0.16 19.81
N LYS A 252 -1.59 0.36 20.87
CA LYS A 252 -0.28 -0.12 21.33
C LYS A 252 -0.34 -1.61 21.68
N GLN A 253 -1.32 -2.02 22.47
CA GLN A 253 -1.51 -3.40 22.89
C GLN A 253 -1.65 -4.33 21.68
N VAL A 254 -2.52 -4.02 20.72
CA VAL A 254 -2.75 -4.87 19.53
C VAL A 254 -1.52 -4.92 18.62
N TYR A 255 -0.74 -3.83 18.52
CA TYR A 255 0.55 -3.87 17.83
C TYR A 255 1.48 -4.90 18.50
N GLU A 256 1.70 -4.75 19.80
CA GLU A 256 2.71 -5.51 20.55
C GLU A 256 2.32 -6.97 20.80
N SER A 257 1.05 -7.27 21.07
CA SER A 257 0.59 -8.62 21.41
C SER A 257 0.25 -9.48 20.19
N GLU A 258 -0.07 -8.88 19.05
CA GLU A 258 -0.57 -9.63 17.88
C GLU A 258 0.13 -9.29 16.57
N TYR A 259 0.29 -8.01 16.23
CA TYR A 259 0.80 -7.63 14.91
C TYR A 259 2.25 -7.99 14.69
N LEU A 260 3.12 -7.63 15.64
CA LEU A 260 4.57 -7.81 15.47
C LEU A 260 4.94 -9.30 15.37
N ASP A 261 4.29 -10.15 16.17
CA ASP A 261 4.49 -11.61 16.11
C ASP A 261 4.11 -12.18 14.73
N LYS A 262 2.88 -11.87 14.26
CA LYS A 262 2.41 -12.28 12.93
C LYS A 262 3.28 -11.73 11.80
N ALA A 263 3.77 -10.50 11.95
CA ALA A 263 4.58 -9.82 10.94
C ALA A 263 5.98 -10.46 10.81
N THR A 264 6.56 -10.90 11.92
CA THR A 264 7.91 -11.52 11.97
C THR A 264 8.00 -12.78 11.10
N ARG A 265 6.89 -13.50 10.94
CA ARG A 265 6.78 -14.68 10.06
C ARG A 265 7.05 -14.38 8.57
N PHE A 266 6.78 -13.16 8.12
CA PHE A 266 6.85 -12.79 6.70
C PHE A 266 7.85 -11.67 6.39
N SER A 267 8.13 -10.79 7.34
CA SER A 267 8.97 -9.60 7.19
C SER A 267 10.01 -9.52 8.30
N GLU A 268 11.13 -8.84 8.08
CA GLU A 268 11.97 -8.44 9.20
C GLU A 268 11.30 -7.34 10.01
N VAL A 269 11.44 -7.41 11.33
CA VAL A 269 10.82 -6.47 12.26
C VAL A 269 11.91 -5.94 13.17
N THR A 270 12.05 -4.61 13.22
CA THR A 270 12.94 -3.93 14.15
C THR A 270 12.12 -2.97 14.98
N THR A 271 12.26 -3.05 16.30
CA THR A 271 11.61 -2.11 17.21
C THR A 271 12.60 -1.05 17.64
N ILE A 272 12.17 0.20 17.64
CA ILE A 272 12.92 1.35 18.10
C ILE A 272 12.11 2.03 19.20
N ASP A 273 12.71 2.18 20.37
CA ASP A 273 12.13 2.94 21.46
C ASP A 273 12.34 4.44 21.18
N VAL A 274 11.24 5.17 21.00
CA VAL A 274 11.25 6.57 20.53
C VAL A 274 11.88 7.52 21.56
N GLU A 275 11.94 7.14 22.83
CA GLU A 275 12.51 7.99 23.88
C GLU A 275 14.05 8.02 23.86
N ASP A 276 14.69 7.09 23.16
CA ASP A 276 16.15 6.98 23.06
C ASP A 276 16.76 7.85 21.95
N TYR A 277 15.93 8.41 21.06
CA TYR A 277 16.38 9.11 19.85
C TYR A 277 15.53 10.36 19.54
N ASP A 278 16.15 11.42 19.03
CA ASP A 278 15.45 12.55 18.44
C ASP A 278 15.38 12.41 16.92
N PHE A 279 14.19 12.14 16.38
CA PHE A 279 13.99 12.01 14.94
C PHE A 279 14.18 13.32 14.15
N ASN A 280 14.33 14.47 14.81
CA ASN A 280 14.73 15.71 14.16
C ASN A 280 16.25 15.85 14.02
N ASP A 281 17.04 15.10 14.79
CA ASP A 281 18.48 15.02 14.64
C ASP A 281 18.84 14.01 13.55
N GLU A 282 19.55 14.49 12.52
CA GLU A 282 20.01 13.65 11.41
C GLU A 282 21.02 12.60 11.87
N ASN A 283 21.80 12.87 12.92
CA ASN A 283 22.79 11.93 13.46
C ASN A 283 22.11 10.69 14.05
N ASP A 284 21.04 10.87 14.81
CA ASP A 284 20.28 9.77 15.42
C ASP A 284 19.63 8.90 14.34
N VAL A 285 19.01 9.51 13.33
CA VAL A 285 18.41 8.77 12.21
C VAL A 285 19.49 8.05 11.39
N THR A 286 20.67 8.65 11.23
CA THR A 286 21.81 8.03 10.55
C THR A 286 22.33 6.82 11.32
N TYR A 287 22.48 6.93 12.65
CA TYR A 287 22.88 5.82 13.50
C TYR A 287 21.87 4.65 13.40
N ILE A 288 20.57 4.95 13.44
CA ILE A 288 19.52 3.96 13.24
C ILE A 288 19.67 3.31 11.86
N ALA A 289 19.83 4.11 10.79
CA ALA A 289 20.00 3.59 9.43
C ALA A 289 21.21 2.64 9.32
N GLU A 290 22.33 2.96 9.96
CA GLU A 290 23.51 2.09 10.04
C GLU A 290 23.22 0.75 10.72
N GLN A 291 22.38 0.72 11.76
CA GLN A 291 21.95 -0.55 12.37
C GLN A 291 21.06 -1.34 11.42
N LEU A 292 20.11 -0.68 10.74
CA LEU A 292 19.23 -1.33 9.77
C LEU A 292 20.01 -1.91 8.58
N CYS A 293 21.11 -1.28 8.17
CA CYS A 293 22.00 -1.77 7.12
C CYS A 293 22.67 -3.12 7.44
N LYS A 294 22.75 -3.51 8.72
CA LYS A 294 23.35 -4.79 9.15
C LYS A 294 22.40 -5.98 9.01
N ILE A 295 21.11 -5.74 8.81
CA ILE A 295 20.09 -6.78 8.72
C ILE A 295 20.17 -7.45 7.33
N ASP A 296 20.17 -8.78 7.28
CA ASP A 296 20.01 -9.52 6.02
C ASP A 296 18.55 -9.46 5.56
N LEU A 297 18.28 -8.61 4.58
CA LEU A 297 16.96 -8.43 3.97
C LEU A 297 16.78 -9.22 2.66
N ASP A 298 17.74 -10.07 2.30
CA ASP A 298 17.65 -10.94 1.13
C ASP A 298 17.33 -12.39 1.54
N GLN A 299 17.82 -12.84 2.71
CA GLN A 299 17.52 -14.14 3.31
C GLN A 299 17.69 -15.33 2.34
N LYS A 300 18.69 -15.26 1.45
CA LYS A 300 18.89 -16.24 0.36
C LYS A 300 19.22 -17.65 0.84
N HIS A 301 19.61 -17.79 2.10
CA HIS A 301 19.94 -19.07 2.72
C HIS A 301 18.69 -19.88 3.11
N LEU A 302 17.52 -19.24 3.21
CA LEU A 302 16.27 -19.90 3.56
C LEU A 302 15.68 -20.69 2.39
N SER A 303 15.04 -21.82 2.69
CA SER A 303 14.38 -22.65 1.67
C SER A 303 13.09 -21.99 1.20
N THR A 304 12.79 -22.08 -0.10
CA THR A 304 11.55 -21.51 -0.66
C THR A 304 10.33 -22.36 -0.31
N ASP A 305 10.51 -23.65 -0.04
CA ASP A 305 9.42 -24.61 0.16
C ASP A 305 8.93 -24.67 1.62
N ILE A 306 9.75 -24.20 2.56
CA ILE A 306 9.49 -24.35 4.01
C ILE A 306 9.32 -22.96 4.65
N ASP A 307 10.23 -22.04 4.37
CA ASP A 307 10.29 -20.75 5.07
C ASP A 307 9.35 -19.73 4.43
N THR A 308 8.53 -19.08 5.26
CA THR A 308 7.62 -18.01 4.80
C THR A 308 8.26 -16.62 4.78
N LYS A 309 9.40 -16.46 5.43
CA LYS A 309 10.10 -15.18 5.57
C LYS A 309 10.52 -14.65 4.20
N LEU A 310 10.12 -13.41 3.89
CA LEU A 310 10.41 -12.71 2.63
C LEU A 310 10.12 -13.53 1.37
N ILE A 311 9.21 -14.50 1.43
CA ILE A 311 8.99 -15.49 0.37
C ILE A 311 8.66 -14.84 -0.97
N HIS A 312 7.80 -13.82 -0.97
CA HIS A 312 7.42 -13.09 -2.18
C HIS A 312 8.62 -12.37 -2.81
N TRP A 313 9.51 -11.79 -2.01
CA TRP A 313 10.70 -11.10 -2.51
C TRP A 313 11.76 -12.09 -3.00
N ARG A 314 11.99 -13.20 -2.28
CA ARG A 314 12.90 -14.26 -2.70
C ARG A 314 12.49 -14.84 -4.05
N GLN A 315 11.20 -15.13 -4.24
CA GLN A 315 10.65 -15.59 -5.51
C GLN A 315 10.75 -14.51 -6.61
N ALA A 316 10.37 -13.27 -6.31
CA ALA A 316 10.40 -12.18 -7.28
C ALA A 316 11.83 -11.82 -7.75
N MET A 317 12.83 -11.95 -6.87
CA MET A 317 14.22 -11.59 -7.14
C MET A 317 15.08 -12.76 -7.59
N PHE A 318 14.52 -13.98 -7.68
CA PHE A 318 15.26 -15.22 -7.94
C PHE A 318 16.02 -15.22 -9.28
N ASN A 319 15.35 -14.83 -10.36
CA ASN A 319 15.95 -14.80 -11.70
C ASN A 319 15.44 -13.60 -12.51
N THR A 320 16.03 -13.39 -13.70
CA THR A 320 15.69 -12.28 -14.60
C THR A 320 14.21 -12.26 -14.98
N ASP A 321 13.63 -13.42 -15.28
CA ASP A 321 12.23 -13.51 -15.71
C ASP A 321 11.27 -13.19 -14.56
N SER A 322 11.55 -13.66 -13.35
CA SER A 322 10.75 -13.38 -12.14
C SER A 322 10.74 -11.89 -11.81
N LYS A 323 11.89 -11.22 -11.98
CA LYS A 323 12.00 -9.76 -11.83
C LYS A 323 11.16 -9.04 -12.89
N TYR A 324 11.21 -9.51 -14.13
CA TYR A 324 10.42 -8.98 -15.23
C TYR A 324 8.91 -9.16 -15.01
N PHE A 325 8.46 -10.35 -14.62
CA PHE A 325 7.05 -10.61 -14.30
C PHE A 325 6.57 -9.76 -13.12
N SER A 326 7.42 -9.56 -12.10
CA SER A 326 7.11 -8.70 -10.97
C SER A 326 6.99 -7.23 -11.39
N ARG A 327 7.90 -6.73 -12.25
CA ARG A 327 7.79 -5.39 -12.86
C ARG A 327 6.48 -5.25 -13.63
N MET A 328 6.14 -6.20 -14.49
CA MET A 328 4.88 -6.19 -15.26
C MET A 328 3.65 -6.17 -14.34
N ARG A 329 3.66 -6.99 -13.29
CA ARG A 329 2.59 -7.03 -12.29
C ARG A 329 2.40 -5.67 -11.62
N PHE A 330 3.45 -5.11 -11.01
CA PHE A 330 3.32 -3.88 -10.22
C PHE A 330 3.21 -2.60 -11.06
N SER A 331 3.65 -2.62 -12.33
CA SER A 331 3.43 -1.51 -13.25
C SER A 331 1.96 -1.42 -13.69
N ASN A 332 1.21 -2.52 -13.62
CA ASN A 332 -0.21 -2.53 -13.91
C ASN A 332 -1.05 -2.36 -12.63
N THR A 333 -1.42 -1.12 -12.32
CA THR A 333 -2.28 -0.78 -11.16
C THR A 333 -3.68 -1.37 -11.23
N ARG A 334 -4.17 -1.73 -12.44
CA ARG A 334 -5.51 -2.33 -12.63
C ARG A 334 -5.67 -3.62 -11.84
N VAL A 335 -4.61 -4.43 -11.73
CA VAL A 335 -4.64 -5.66 -10.93
C VAL A 335 -4.94 -5.38 -9.46
N CYS A 336 -4.34 -4.31 -8.90
CA CYS A 336 -4.59 -3.89 -7.54
C CYS A 336 -6.02 -3.37 -7.38
N ILE A 337 -6.44 -2.48 -8.28
CA ILE A 337 -7.78 -1.87 -8.33
C ILE A 337 -8.85 -2.96 -8.41
N ASP A 338 -8.75 -3.91 -9.34
CA ASP A 338 -9.73 -4.98 -9.51
C ASP A 338 -9.87 -5.82 -8.23
N ARG A 339 -8.78 -6.04 -7.48
CA ARG A 339 -8.84 -6.73 -6.19
C ARG A 339 -9.47 -5.88 -5.10
N LEU A 340 -9.13 -4.59 -5.03
CA LEU A 340 -9.70 -3.64 -4.07
C LEU A 340 -11.22 -3.50 -4.27
N PHE A 341 -11.70 -3.38 -5.50
CA PHE A 341 -13.12 -3.19 -5.81
C PHE A 341 -13.89 -4.50 -6.03
N GLY A 342 -13.23 -5.65 -5.92
CA GLY A 342 -13.85 -6.96 -6.12
C GLY A 342 -14.81 -7.36 -5.01
N ILE A 343 -14.68 -6.77 -3.82
CA ILE A 343 -15.52 -7.07 -2.66
C ILE A 343 -16.21 -5.79 -2.21
N GLN A 344 -17.53 -5.88 -2.06
CA GLN A 344 -18.36 -4.77 -1.62
C GLN A 344 -18.70 -4.93 -0.14
N VAL A 345 -18.93 -3.79 0.51
CA VAL A 345 -19.49 -3.79 1.86
C VAL A 345 -20.93 -4.29 1.79
N PRO A 346 -21.36 -5.19 2.70
CA PRO A 346 -22.74 -5.63 2.79
C PRO A 346 -23.74 -4.47 2.93
N ASP A 347 -24.90 -4.62 2.28
CA ASP A 347 -25.97 -3.60 2.25
C ASP A 347 -26.56 -3.33 3.65
N ASP A 348 -26.42 -4.27 4.59
CA ASP A 348 -26.91 -4.20 5.97
C ASP A 348 -25.93 -3.52 6.95
N MET A 349 -24.76 -3.06 6.48
CA MET A 349 -23.80 -2.30 7.29
C MET A 349 -23.89 -0.79 7.00
N PRO A 350 -24.71 0.00 7.73
CA PRO A 350 -24.94 1.42 7.45
C PRO A 350 -23.67 2.29 7.58
N GLU A 351 -22.69 1.85 8.38
CA GLU A 351 -21.37 2.46 8.54
C GLU A 351 -20.52 2.41 7.26
N GLY A 352 -20.82 1.45 6.38
CA GLY A 352 -20.01 1.09 5.22
C GLY A 352 -20.20 1.95 3.99
N GLY A 353 -21.35 2.63 3.88
CA GLY A 353 -21.66 3.38 2.69
C GLY A 353 -23.07 3.92 2.68
N LEU A 354 -23.46 4.42 1.52
CA LEU A 354 -24.78 4.99 1.27
C LEU A 354 -25.66 3.95 0.60
N THR A 355 -26.96 3.97 0.89
CA THR A 355 -27.94 3.26 0.07
C THR A 355 -27.93 3.84 -1.34
N MET A 356 -28.45 3.09 -2.32
CA MET A 356 -28.51 3.61 -3.69
C MET A 356 -29.29 4.93 -3.81
N ALA A 357 -30.41 5.07 -3.09
CA ALA A 357 -31.21 6.29 -3.15
C ALA A 357 -30.44 7.51 -2.62
N GLU A 358 -29.73 7.32 -1.50
CA GLU A 358 -28.85 8.33 -0.89
C GLU A 358 -27.70 8.70 -1.83
N ALA A 359 -27.01 7.71 -2.39
CA ALA A 359 -25.89 7.95 -3.27
C ALA A 359 -26.30 8.63 -4.58
N LYS A 360 -27.48 8.29 -5.15
CA LYS A 360 -28.05 9.02 -6.28
C LYS A 360 -28.29 10.50 -5.98
N ARG A 361 -28.70 10.86 -4.76
CA ARG A 361 -28.85 12.26 -4.34
C ARG A 361 -27.51 12.99 -4.36
N VAL A 362 -26.46 12.37 -3.80
CA VAL A 362 -25.10 12.92 -3.81
C VAL A 362 -24.60 13.09 -5.25
N VAL A 363 -24.71 12.05 -6.10
CA VAL A 363 -24.33 12.13 -7.53
C VAL A 363 -25.08 13.25 -8.24
N THR A 364 -26.38 13.39 -8.00
CA THR A 364 -27.19 14.43 -8.65
C THR A 364 -26.74 15.82 -8.22
N LEU A 365 -26.34 16.00 -6.96
CA LEU A 365 -25.74 17.25 -6.49
C LEU A 365 -24.40 17.52 -7.17
N LEU A 366 -23.50 16.53 -7.21
CA LEU A 366 -22.17 16.69 -7.82
C LEU A 366 -22.28 17.01 -9.32
N LYS A 367 -23.23 16.39 -10.02
CA LYS A 367 -23.50 16.67 -11.44
C LYS A 367 -24.04 18.08 -11.71
N ARG A 368 -24.52 18.79 -10.69
CA ARG A 368 -24.93 20.20 -10.83
C ARG A 368 -23.76 21.16 -10.73
N ASP A 369 -22.60 20.72 -10.25
CA ASP A 369 -21.41 21.56 -10.23
C ASP A 369 -20.89 21.74 -11.67
N PRO A 370 -20.79 22.99 -12.18
CA PRO A 370 -20.27 23.29 -13.51
C PRO A 370 -18.91 22.67 -13.82
N ARG A 371 -18.05 22.50 -12.80
CA ARG A 371 -16.72 21.88 -12.94
C ARG A 371 -16.84 20.42 -13.37
N MET A 372 -17.82 19.69 -12.83
CA MET A 372 -18.05 18.26 -13.07
C MET A 372 -18.58 17.96 -14.47
N HIS A 373 -19.15 18.93 -15.18
CA HIS A 373 -19.65 18.75 -16.55
C HIS A 373 -18.54 18.49 -17.58
N LYS A 374 -17.30 18.99 -17.35
CA LYS A 374 -16.15 18.70 -18.23
C LYS A 374 -15.65 17.26 -18.08
N TRP A 375 -15.94 16.62 -16.95
CA TRP A 375 -15.38 15.32 -16.56
C TRP A 375 -15.98 14.15 -17.35
N SER A 376 -17.27 14.21 -17.70
CA SER A 376 -17.92 13.17 -18.53
C SER A 376 -17.39 13.08 -19.96
N VAL A 377 -16.63 14.08 -20.41
CA VAL A 377 -16.17 14.22 -21.80
C VAL A 377 -14.71 13.78 -21.98
N LEU A 378 -13.88 13.80 -20.92
CA LEU A 378 -12.43 13.68 -21.04
C LEU A 378 -11.86 12.30 -20.70
N ASN A 379 -12.58 11.40 -20.01
CA ASN A 379 -11.99 10.12 -19.60
C ASN A 379 -12.99 8.95 -19.49
N PRO A 380 -13.31 8.24 -20.60
CA PRO A 380 -14.09 7.01 -20.57
C PRO A 380 -13.31 5.78 -20.06
N TRP A 381 -11.97 5.88 -19.98
CA TRP A 381 -11.06 4.73 -19.84
C TRP A 381 -10.16 4.74 -18.60
N ASP A 382 -10.03 5.87 -17.89
CA ASP A 382 -9.47 5.89 -16.52
C ASP A 382 -10.52 5.34 -15.56
N GLY A 383 -10.62 4.01 -15.53
CA GLY A 383 -11.50 3.27 -14.64
C GLY A 383 -11.17 3.57 -13.18
N GLY A 384 -12.15 4.14 -12.48
CA GLY A 384 -12.07 4.48 -11.06
C GLY A 384 -12.16 5.96 -10.84
N SER A 385 -13.34 6.55 -11.12
CA SER A 385 -13.56 7.92 -10.69
C SER A 385 -13.43 7.97 -9.17
N THR A 386 -12.73 8.98 -8.65
CA THR A 386 -12.74 9.31 -7.21
C THR A 386 -14.18 9.30 -6.69
N LEU A 387 -15.16 9.69 -7.52
CA LEU A 387 -16.59 9.55 -7.28
C LEU A 387 -17.08 8.12 -7.02
N ASP A 388 -16.68 7.12 -7.81
CA ASP A 388 -17.09 5.72 -7.64
C ASP A 388 -16.53 5.11 -6.35
N VAL A 389 -15.34 5.55 -5.95
CA VAL A 389 -14.69 5.24 -4.68
C VAL A 389 -15.38 5.98 -3.53
N LEU A 390 -15.65 7.27 -3.70
CA LEU A 390 -16.27 8.15 -2.70
C LEU A 390 -17.73 7.83 -2.44
N LEU A 391 -18.45 7.30 -3.42
CA LEU A 391 -19.87 6.97 -3.31
C LEU A 391 -20.11 5.53 -2.87
N GLY A 392 -19.05 4.77 -2.57
CA GLY A 392 -19.13 3.37 -2.17
C GLY A 392 -20.02 2.58 -3.13
N ARG A 393 -19.61 2.47 -4.41
CA ARG A 393 -20.38 1.86 -5.51
C ARG A 393 -21.89 1.80 -5.28
N VAL A 394 -22.55 2.86 -5.70
CA VAL A 394 -23.94 2.82 -6.20
C VAL A 394 -24.05 1.65 -7.18
N ARG A 395 -24.69 0.53 -6.80
CA ARG A 395 -24.84 -0.71 -7.60
C ARG A 395 -24.68 -0.49 -9.11
N HIS A 396 -23.48 -0.77 -9.61
CA HIS A 396 -23.28 -1.19 -10.97
C HIS A 396 -22.52 -2.50 -10.93
N ASN A 397 -23.34 -3.56 -11.02
CA ASN A 397 -22.97 -4.88 -11.49
C ASN A 397 -22.20 -4.74 -12.82
N PRO A 398 -20.90 -5.09 -12.91
CA PRO A 398 -20.16 -5.03 -14.16
C PRO A 398 -20.51 -6.15 -15.16
N LEU A 399 -21.45 -7.05 -14.85
CA LEU A 399 -21.92 -8.05 -15.81
C LEU A 399 -23.06 -7.60 -16.72
N ARG A 400 -23.52 -6.34 -16.67
CA ARG A 400 -24.50 -5.82 -17.65
C ARG A 400 -24.27 -4.36 -18.02
N ARG A 401 -23.32 -4.12 -18.92
CA ARG A 401 -23.52 -3.18 -20.03
C ARG A 401 -23.06 -3.84 -21.32
N THR A 402 -23.98 -4.54 -21.94
CA THR A 402 -24.06 -4.66 -23.39
C THR A 402 -24.07 -3.24 -23.97
N TYR A 403 -22.90 -2.75 -24.35
CA TYR A 403 -22.84 -1.84 -25.48
C TYR A 403 -23.22 -2.68 -26.70
N ARG A 404 -24.24 -2.24 -27.47
CA ARG A 404 -24.37 -2.70 -28.85
C ARG A 404 -23.15 -2.14 -29.57
N TYR A 405 -22.14 -2.98 -29.74
CA TYR A 405 -21.11 -2.77 -30.73
C TYR A 405 -21.80 -2.79 -32.11
N ASP A 406 -21.43 -1.90 -33.02
CA ASP A 406 -21.85 -2.04 -34.42
C ASP A 406 -21.30 -3.36 -34.99
N GLU A 407 -21.93 -3.86 -36.05
CA GLU A 407 -21.57 -5.14 -36.65
C GLU A 407 -20.12 -5.21 -37.12
N ASP A 408 -19.52 -4.08 -37.48
CA ASP A 408 -18.16 -4.04 -38.02
C ASP A 408 -17.13 -4.19 -36.88
N THR A 409 -17.39 -3.57 -35.73
CA THR A 409 -16.61 -3.77 -34.51
C THR A 409 -16.72 -5.20 -33.99
N LEU A 410 -17.89 -5.84 -34.12
CA LEU A 410 -18.08 -7.26 -33.75
C LEU A 410 -17.33 -8.21 -34.68
N LYS A 411 -17.23 -7.90 -35.98
CA LYS A 411 -16.45 -8.66 -36.96
C LYS A 411 -14.95 -8.52 -36.72
N GLU A 412 -14.47 -7.32 -36.39
CA GLU A 412 -13.07 -7.09 -36.01
C GLU A 412 -12.69 -7.88 -34.74
N MET A 413 -13.54 -7.83 -33.71
CA MET A 413 -13.31 -8.58 -32.47
C MET A 413 -13.40 -10.10 -32.66
N ALA A 414 -14.24 -10.59 -33.57
CA ALA A 414 -14.28 -12.00 -33.94
C ALA A 414 -13.00 -12.42 -34.68
N MET A 415 -12.42 -11.52 -35.49
CA MET A 415 -11.15 -11.73 -36.17
C MET A 415 -9.99 -11.81 -35.18
N TYR A 416 -9.97 -11.01 -34.11
CA TYR A 416 -8.93 -11.10 -33.07
C TYR A 416 -9.04 -12.37 -32.19
N ARG A 417 -10.23 -12.98 -32.08
CA ARG A 417 -10.41 -14.25 -31.36
C ARG A 417 -9.85 -15.46 -32.12
N SER A 418 -9.76 -15.42 -33.46
CA SER A 418 -9.18 -16.51 -34.24
C SER A 418 -7.64 -16.51 -34.23
N PHE A 419 -6.99 -15.46 -33.73
CA PHE A 419 -5.52 -15.36 -33.62
C PHE A 419 -4.93 -15.79 -32.26
N GLY A 420 -5.70 -16.44 -31.38
CA GLY A 420 -5.14 -17.29 -30.31
C GLY A 420 -4.49 -16.61 -29.09
N TYR A 421 -4.77 -15.34 -28.79
CA TYR A 421 -4.15 -14.62 -27.65
C TYR A 421 -4.90 -14.64 -26.30
N TYR A 422 -5.92 -15.48 -26.14
CA TYR A 422 -6.50 -15.80 -24.83
C TYR A 422 -6.70 -17.30 -24.70
N SER A 423 -5.76 -17.97 -24.03
CA SER A 423 -5.99 -19.31 -23.50
C SER A 423 -5.73 -19.32 -22.00
N ARG A 424 -6.81 -19.62 -21.25
CA ARG A 424 -6.93 -20.35 -19.98
C ARG A 424 -7.93 -19.72 -19.01
N THR A 425 -9.17 -20.18 -19.17
CA THR A 425 -9.97 -20.89 -18.14
C THR A 425 -9.84 -20.41 -16.69
N VAL A 426 -10.88 -19.75 -16.20
CA VAL A 426 -11.33 -19.93 -14.81
C VAL A 426 -12.61 -20.76 -14.90
N GLU A 427 -12.50 -22.03 -14.54
CA GLU A 427 -13.67 -22.90 -14.32
C GLU A 427 -14.45 -22.42 -13.08
N PRO A 428 -15.78 -22.57 -13.07
CA PRO A 428 -16.58 -22.32 -11.88
C PRO A 428 -16.27 -23.40 -10.83
N VAL A 429 -15.76 -22.99 -9.66
CA VAL A 429 -15.71 -23.85 -8.49
C VAL A 429 -17.14 -24.11 -8.05
N TYR A 430 -17.62 -25.32 -8.30
CA TYR A 430 -18.87 -25.84 -7.75
C TYR A 430 -18.75 -25.92 -6.22
N ALA A 431 -19.83 -25.54 -5.55
CA ALA A 431 -20.09 -25.87 -4.15
C ALA A 431 -20.01 -27.39 -3.97
N ILE A 432 -19.36 -27.82 -2.88
CA ILE A 432 -19.48 -29.17 -2.33
C ILE A 432 -19.94 -28.97 -0.89
N ASP A 433 -20.94 -29.79 -0.51
CA ASP A 433 -21.55 -29.89 0.82
C ASP A 433 -20.56 -29.91 2.00
#